data_AF-A0A0C9UFG9-F1
#
_entry.id   AF-A0A0C9UFG9-F1
#
_cell.length_a   1.000
_cell.length_b   1.000
_cell.length_c   1.000
_cell.angle_alpha   90.00
_cell.angle_beta   90.00
_cell.angle_gamma   90.00
#
_symmetry.space_group_name_H-M   'P 1'
#
loop_
_entity.id
_entity.type
_entity.pdbx_description
1 polymer ?
#
loop_
_entity_poly.entity_id
_entity_poly.type
_entity_poly.pdbx_seq_one_letter_code
_entity_poly.pdbx_strand_id
1 'polypeptide(L)'
;MSSVNPNVVMAQAPRPEWLRNALETMAAQYPDDRFDVVLRQNTDPNAQPQWRVQCLDCPGKLYTPGPAETLVNFGVHLRNRNHRAKVNARLQGLQSVSPPQ
;
A
#
# COMPACT_ATOMS: atom_id res chain seq x y z
N MET A 1 2.41 21.39 -27.07
CA MET A 1 3.04 20.08 -26.79
C MET A 1 3.39 20.05 -25.31
N SER A 2 2.68 19.24 -24.51
CA SER A 2 2.75 19.30 -23.05
C SER A 2 4.11 18.78 -22.54
N SER A 3 4.83 19.62 -21.80
CA SER A 3 6.12 19.31 -21.19
C SER A 3 5.94 18.26 -20.10
N VAL A 4 6.41 17.04 -20.36
CA VAL A 4 6.54 15.99 -19.34
C VAL A 4 7.70 16.34 -18.41
N ASN A 5 7.43 16.42 -17.11
CA ASN A 5 8.42 16.76 -16.09
C ASN A 5 9.38 15.56 -15.87
N PRO A 6 10.70 15.71 -16.06
CA PRO A 6 11.66 14.61 -15.96
C PRO A 6 11.93 14.14 -14.53
N ASN A 7 11.29 14.70 -13.50
CA ASN A 7 11.48 14.28 -12.11
C ASN A 7 10.58 13.08 -11.69
N VAL A 8 9.82 12.49 -12.61
CA VAL A 8 8.92 11.36 -12.32
C VAL A 8 9.63 9.99 -12.42
N VAL A 9 10.86 9.93 -12.96
CA VAL A 9 11.46 8.66 -13.40
C VAL A 9 12.05 7.78 -12.30
N MET A 10 12.30 8.27 -11.09
CA MET A 10 12.96 7.48 -10.03
C MET A 10 12.02 6.59 -9.21
N ALA A 11 10.70 6.71 -9.36
CA ALA A 11 9.72 5.94 -8.60
C ALA A 11 9.34 4.57 -9.22
N GLN A 12 9.98 4.15 -10.31
CA GLN A 12 9.42 3.15 -11.23
C GLN A 12 10.29 1.91 -11.46
N ALA A 13 11.03 1.41 -10.47
CA ALA A 13 11.42 0.00 -10.55
C ALA A 13 10.11 -0.80 -10.77
N PRO A 14 9.94 -1.52 -11.89
CA PRO A 14 8.66 -2.11 -12.23
C PRO A 14 8.25 -2.99 -11.07
N ARG A 15 7.10 -2.69 -10.46
CA ARG A 15 6.57 -3.51 -9.37
C ARG A 15 6.56 -4.95 -9.87
N PRO A 16 7.26 -5.88 -9.19
CA PRO A 16 7.36 -7.24 -9.67
C PRO A 16 5.96 -7.85 -9.80
N GLU A 17 5.78 -8.73 -10.77
CA GLU A 17 4.45 -9.24 -11.15
C GLU A 17 3.72 -9.87 -9.96
N TRP A 18 4.43 -10.61 -9.12
CA TRP A 18 3.88 -11.19 -7.90
C TRP A 18 3.29 -10.14 -6.96
N LEU A 19 3.93 -8.96 -6.82
CA LEU A 19 3.47 -7.90 -5.94
C LEU A 19 2.21 -7.27 -6.51
N ARG A 20 2.14 -7.12 -7.84
CA ARG A 20 0.95 -6.62 -8.54
C ARG A 20 -0.22 -7.57 -8.34
N ASN A 21 -0.01 -8.87 -8.57
CA ASN A 21 -1.02 -9.92 -8.37
C ASN A 21 -1.50 -9.98 -6.92
N ALA A 22 -0.58 -9.89 -5.95
CA ALA A 22 -0.92 -9.91 -4.54
C ALA A 22 -1.73 -8.67 -4.11
N LEU A 23 -1.41 -7.48 -4.65
CA LEU A 23 -2.17 -6.26 -4.42
C LEU A 23 -3.57 -6.33 -5.01
N GLU A 24 -3.70 -6.79 -6.26
CA GLU A 24 -4.98 -6.94 -6.93
C GLU A 24 -5.88 -7.93 -6.19
N THR A 25 -5.33 -9.09 -5.83
CA THR A 25 -6.03 -10.11 -5.05
C THR A 25 -6.52 -9.57 -3.71
N MET A 26 -5.72 -8.72 -3.06
CA MET A 26 -6.09 -8.15 -1.77
C MET A 26 -7.09 -7.00 -1.91
N ALA A 27 -6.97 -6.17 -2.94
CA ALA A 27 -7.91 -5.09 -3.23
C ALA A 27 -9.28 -5.66 -3.62
N ALA A 28 -9.33 -6.77 -4.35
CA ALA A 28 -10.56 -7.48 -4.68
C ALA A 28 -11.25 -8.08 -3.44
N GLN A 29 -10.48 -8.60 -2.47
CA GLN A 29 -11.04 -9.15 -1.23
C GLN A 29 -11.44 -8.06 -0.21
N TYR A 30 -10.79 -6.91 -0.26
CA TYR A 30 -10.94 -5.83 0.71
C TYR A 30 -11.10 -4.47 0.00
N PRO A 31 -12.22 -4.26 -0.74
CA PRO A 31 -12.40 -3.08 -1.59
C PRO A 31 -12.51 -1.77 -0.80
N ASP A 32 -12.96 -1.85 0.45
CA ASP A 32 -13.02 -0.70 1.37
C ASP A 32 -11.66 -0.40 2.03
N ASP A 33 -10.72 -1.33 2.04
CA ASP A 33 -9.48 -1.15 2.77
C ASP A 33 -8.46 -0.41 1.89
N ARG A 34 -7.87 0.67 2.40
CA ARG A 34 -6.89 1.46 1.65
C ARG A 34 -5.48 1.11 2.11
N PHE A 35 -4.66 0.61 1.21
CA PHE A 35 -3.26 0.25 1.46
C PHE A 35 -2.41 0.50 0.22
N ASP A 36 -1.12 0.68 0.45
CA ASP A 36 -0.15 1.02 -0.59
C ASP A 36 1.17 0.27 -0.38
N VAL A 37 2.03 0.25 -1.40
CA VAL A 37 3.35 -0.38 -1.34
C VAL A 37 4.45 0.63 -1.66
N VAL A 38 5.45 0.66 -0.78
CA VAL A 38 6.61 1.52 -0.92
C VAL A 38 7.87 0.68 -1.00
N LEU A 39 8.74 1.00 -1.96
CA LEU A 39 10.09 0.44 -2.01
C LEU A 39 10.95 1.22 -1.03
N ARG A 40 11.42 0.57 0.05
CA ARG A 40 12.33 1.21 1.00
C ARG A 40 13.75 0.73 0.75
N GLN A 41 14.64 1.68 0.52
CA GLN A 41 16.08 1.42 0.62
C GLN A 41 16.41 1.10 2.08
N ASN A 42 17.26 0.12 2.27
CA ASN A 42 17.76 -0.18 3.61
C ASN A 42 18.78 0.88 4.01
N THR A 43 18.98 1.09 5.31
CA THR A 43 20.04 1.98 5.82
C THR A 43 21.43 1.45 5.46
N ASP A 44 21.53 0.13 5.24
CA ASP A 44 22.74 -0.51 4.76
C ASP A 44 22.86 -0.36 3.24
N PRO A 45 23.94 0.24 2.71
CA PRO A 45 24.11 0.49 1.28
C PRO A 45 24.32 -0.78 0.45
N ASN A 46 24.66 -1.92 1.08
CA ASN A 46 24.79 -3.22 0.39
C ASN A 46 23.49 -4.03 0.40
N ALA A 47 22.49 -3.62 1.19
CA ALA A 47 21.24 -4.35 1.27
C ALA A 47 20.29 -3.97 0.12
N GLN A 48 19.66 -4.98 -0.45
CA GLN A 48 18.71 -4.80 -1.53
C GLN A 48 17.48 -4.02 -1.05
N PRO A 49 16.93 -3.11 -1.88
CA PRO A 49 15.74 -2.37 -1.53
C PRO A 49 14.55 -3.32 -1.36
N GLN A 50 13.77 -3.11 -0.30
CA GLN A 50 12.71 -4.03 0.08
C GLN A 50 11.34 -3.35 0.00
N TRP A 51 10.43 -3.99 -0.73
CA TRP A 51 9.03 -3.59 -0.77
C TRP A 51 8.41 -3.70 0.62
N ARG A 52 7.64 -2.70 1.03
CA ARG A 52 6.86 -2.69 2.28
C ARG A 52 5.45 -2.22 2.01
N VAL A 53 4.49 -2.86 2.67
CA VAL A 53 3.08 -2.53 2.58
C VAL A 53 2.72 -1.63 3.75
N GLN A 54 1.98 -0.58 3.46
CA GLN A 54 1.43 0.34 4.45
C GLN A 54 -0.08 0.39 4.36
N CYS A 55 -0.74 0.44 5.52
CA CYS A 55 -2.16 0.74 5.58
C CYS A 55 -2.36 2.26 5.66
N LEU A 56 -3.25 2.80 4.85
CA LEU A 56 -3.58 4.22 4.83
C LEU A 56 -4.57 4.60 5.94
N ASP A 57 -5.37 3.65 6.42
CA ASP A 57 -6.26 3.82 7.58
C ASP A 57 -5.54 3.66 8.94
N CYS A 58 -4.42 2.92 8.93
CA CYS A 58 -3.60 2.66 10.10
C CYS A 58 -2.17 3.18 9.88
N PRO A 59 -1.96 4.52 9.93
CA PRO A 59 -0.64 5.09 9.78
C PRO A 59 0.29 4.60 10.89
N GLY A 60 1.55 4.34 10.54
CA GLY A 60 2.63 4.04 11.49
C GLY A 60 3.17 2.61 11.45
N LYS A 61 2.44 1.63 10.87
CA LYS A 61 2.93 0.25 10.78
C LYS A 61 3.18 -0.17 9.34
N LEU A 62 4.44 -0.50 9.05
CA LEU A 62 4.89 -1.04 7.78
C LEU A 62 5.07 -2.54 7.90
N TYR A 63 4.54 -3.27 6.93
CA TYR A 63 4.64 -4.72 6.88
C TYR A 63 5.56 -5.15 5.74
N THR A 64 6.35 -6.18 5.98
CA THR A 64 7.15 -6.82 4.94
C THR A 64 6.26 -7.82 4.20
N PRO A 65 6.14 -7.74 2.86
CA PRO A 65 5.50 -8.80 2.08
C PRO A 65 6.24 -10.11 2.34
N GLY A 66 5.50 -11.20 2.50
CA GLY A 66 6.08 -12.48 2.90
C GLY A 66 7.09 -13.00 1.86
N PRO A 67 8.04 -13.87 2.27
CA PRO A 67 9.01 -14.49 1.36
C PRO A 67 8.36 -15.35 0.27
N ALA A 68 7.11 -15.76 0.47
CA ALA A 68 6.27 -16.46 -0.51
C ALA A 68 5.54 -15.50 -1.46
N GLU A 69 6.06 -14.28 -1.67
CA GLU A 69 5.53 -13.33 -2.65
C GLU A 69 4.04 -12.99 -2.45
N THR A 70 3.59 -12.97 -1.20
CA THR A 70 2.18 -12.78 -0.84
C THR A 70 1.97 -11.78 0.29
N LEU A 71 0.77 -11.21 0.30
CA LEU A 71 0.29 -10.31 1.35
C LEU A 71 -0.57 -11.03 2.39
N VAL A 72 -0.48 -12.37 2.47
CA VAL A 72 -1.31 -13.19 3.37
C VAL A 72 -1.17 -12.76 4.83
N ASN A 73 0.06 -12.46 5.28
CA ASN A 73 0.32 -11.95 6.63
C ASN A 73 -0.35 -10.60 6.88
N PHE A 74 -0.43 -9.74 5.86
CA PHE A 74 -1.13 -8.46 5.97
C PHE A 74 -2.65 -8.64 6.05
N GLY A 75 -3.20 -9.72 5.51
CA GLY A 75 -4.62 -10.07 5.68
C GLY A 75 -5.04 -10.26 7.15
N VAL A 76 -4.12 -10.56 8.07
CA VAL A 76 -4.42 -10.56 9.53
C VAL A 76 -4.66 -9.15 10.04
N HIS A 77 -3.89 -8.17 9.56
CA HIS A 77 -4.10 -6.76 9.88
C HIS A 77 -5.45 -6.26 9.36
N LEU A 78 -5.83 -6.63 8.14
CA LEU A 78 -7.13 -6.25 7.56
C LEU A 78 -8.32 -6.86 8.30
N ARG A 79 -8.16 -8.07 8.86
CA ARG A 79 -9.19 -8.72 9.70
C ARG A 79 -9.20 -8.20 11.15
N ASN A 80 -8.22 -7.40 11.56
CA ASN A 80 -8.14 -6.90 12.92
C ASN A 80 -9.29 -5.94 13.25
N ARG A 81 -9.97 -6.14 14.38
CA ARG A 81 -11.13 -5.34 14.79
C ARG A 81 -10.85 -3.84 14.87
N ASN A 82 -9.69 -3.45 15.39
CA ASN A 82 -9.32 -2.04 15.51
C ASN A 82 -9.10 -1.36 14.15
N HIS A 83 -8.58 -2.12 13.18
CA HIS A 83 -8.45 -1.65 11.80
C HIS A 83 -9.83 -1.50 11.16
N ARG A 84 -10.67 -2.53 11.24
CA ARG A 84 -12.06 -2.49 10.74
C ARG A 84 -12.87 -1.33 11.32
N ALA A 85 -12.71 -1.04 12.61
CA ALA A 85 -13.35 0.11 13.25
C ALA A 85 -12.92 1.44 12.63
N LYS A 86 -11.62 1.60 12.32
CA LYS A 86 -11.09 2.80 11.64
C LYS A 86 -11.58 2.92 10.21
N VAL A 87 -11.56 1.82 9.44
CA VAL A 87 -12.11 1.78 8.08
C VAL A 87 -13.59 2.15 8.09
N ASN A 88 -14.38 1.54 8.98
CA ASN A 88 -15.80 1.85 9.11
C ASN A 88 -16.02 3.32 9.54
N ALA A 89 -15.24 3.84 10.49
CA ALA A 89 -15.31 5.25 10.89
C ALA A 89 -14.96 6.18 9.71
N ARG A 90 -13.99 5.82 8.87
CA ARG A 90 -13.69 6.55 7.62
C ARG A 90 -14.86 6.47 6.64
N LEU A 91 -15.45 5.29 6.42
CA LEU A 91 -16.61 5.14 5.54
C LEU A 91 -17.83 5.92 6.05
N GLN A 92 -18.05 5.95 7.36
CA GLN A 92 -19.13 6.68 8.02
C GLN A 92 -18.88 8.20 8.07
N GLY A 93 -17.63 8.63 8.22
CA GLY A 93 -17.25 10.03 8.38
C GLY A 93 -16.80 10.73 7.08
N LEU A 94 -16.47 10.00 6.02
CA LEU A 94 -15.69 10.51 4.90
C LEU A 94 -16.11 9.98 3.52
N GLN A 95 -17.36 10.26 3.17
CA GLN A 95 -17.56 11.03 1.93
C GLN A 95 -17.33 12.55 2.13
N SER A 96 -17.01 13.01 3.35
CA SER A 96 -16.74 14.41 3.72
C SER A 96 -15.40 14.98 3.23
N VAL A 97 -14.95 14.61 2.02
CA VAL A 97 -13.95 15.37 1.26
C VAL A 97 -14.51 15.56 -0.16
N SER A 98 -15.00 16.78 -0.38
CA SER A 98 -15.42 17.38 -1.65
C SER A 98 -14.24 17.52 -2.65
N PRO A 99 -14.53 17.74 -3.96
CA PRO A 99 -13.62 17.50 -5.09
C PRO A 99 -12.49 18.53 -5.23
N PRO A 100 -11.41 18.23 -5.99
CA PRO A 100 -10.53 19.26 -6.52
C PRO A 100 -11.20 20.00 -7.70
N GLN A 101 -11.00 21.32 -7.71
CA GLN A 101 -11.47 22.31 -8.69
C GLN A 101 -10.87 22.13 -10.09
#